data_AF-A0A9W4SXY2-F1
#
_entry.id   AF-A0A9W4SXY2-F1
#
_cell.length_a   1.000
_cell.length_b   1.000
_cell.length_c   1.000
_cell.angle_alpha   90.00
_cell.angle_beta   90.00
_cell.angle_gamma   90.00
#
_symmetry.space_group_name_H-M   'P 1'
#
loop_
_entity.id
_entity.type
_entity.pdbx_description
1 polymer ?
#
loop_
_entity_poly.entity_id
_entity_poly.type
_entity_poly.pdbx_seq_one_letter_code
_entity_poly.pdbx_strand_id
1 'polypeptide(L)' 'ENPDEYIKSTAIILFPNEDAFERRMSRYRKWHQGKKELLASIENLYNLYYTLSKEERPRTEEEISKTIEELIAYDDE' A
#
# COMPACT_ATOMS: atom_id res chain seq x y z
N GLU A 1 11.07 -9.39 -13.47
CA GLU A 1 9.73 -8.88 -13.10
C GLU A 1 9.46 -7.58 -13.83
N ASN A 2 8.19 -7.27 -14.10
CA ASN A 2 7.77 -5.97 -14.60
C ASN A 2 7.65 -5.00 -13.40
N PRO A 3 8.47 -3.93 -13.31
CA PRO A 3 8.44 -3.00 -12.18
C PRO A 3 7.07 -2.35 -11.97
N ASP A 4 6.31 -2.13 -13.04
CA ASP A 4 4.99 -1.50 -12.97
C ASP A 4 3.97 -2.43 -12.31
N GLU A 5 4.03 -3.74 -12.61
CA GLU A 5 3.18 -4.75 -11.98
C GLU A 5 3.52 -4.92 -10.50
N TYR A 6 4.80 -4.88 -10.15
CA TYR A 6 5.25 -4.93 -8.75
C TYR A 6 4.73 -3.73 -7.95
N ILE A 7 4.81 -2.52 -8.50
CA ILE A 7 4.31 -1.31 -7.83
C ILE A 7 2.78 -1.40 -7.64
N LYS A 8 2.05 -1.90 -8.64
CA LYS A 8 0.60 -2.09 -8.56
C LYS A 8 0.18 -3.17 -7.55
N SER A 9 0.85 -4.33 -7.54
CA SER A 9 0.55 -5.39 -6.56
C SER A 9 0.81 -4.91 -5.13
N THR A 10 1.94 -4.21 -4.93
CA THR A 10 2.29 -3.57 -3.66
C THR A 10 1.23 -2.56 -3.23
N ALA A 11 0.73 -1.72 -4.14
CA ALA A 11 -0.33 -0.76 -3.87
C ALA A 11 -1.62 -1.42 -3.32
N ILE A 12 -2.07 -2.49 -3.98
CA ILE A 12 -3.28 -3.24 -3.62
C ILE A 12 -3.15 -3.88 -2.24
N ILE A 13 -1.97 -4.41 -1.91
CA ILE A 13 -1.70 -5.09 -0.64
C ILE A 13 -1.57 -4.10 0.51
N LEU A 14 -0.87 -2.98 0.28
CA LEU A 14 -0.73 -1.94 1.28
C LEU A 14 -2.08 -1.29 1.60
N PHE A 15 -2.93 -1.11 0.59
CA PHE A 15 -4.19 -0.39 0.69
C PHE A 15 -5.36 -1.13 0.05
N PRO A 16 -5.79 -2.25 0.67
CA PRO A 16 -6.89 -3.05 0.15
C PRO A 16 -8.26 -2.39 0.34
N ASN A 17 -8.36 -1.30 1.10
CA ASN A 17 -9.56 -0.48 1.26
C ASN A 17 -9.20 0.86 1.91
N GLU A 18 -10.17 1.77 1.95
CA GLU A 18 -10.03 3.10 2.56
C GLU A 18 -9.69 3.02 4.06
N ASP A 19 -10.32 2.10 4.79
CA ASP A 19 -10.03 1.91 6.22
C ASP A 19 -8.57 1.53 6.50
N ALA A 20 -7.99 0.65 5.67
CA ALA A 20 -6.58 0.26 5.78
C ALA A 20 -5.65 1.45 5.53
N PHE A 21 -5.98 2.28 4.54
CA PHE A 21 -5.29 3.53 4.25
C PHE A 21 -5.36 4.50 5.42
N GLU A 22 -6.55 4.85 5.90
CA GLU A 22 -6.74 5.81 7.00
C GLU A 22 -6.05 5.36 8.29
N ARG A 23 -6.15 4.07 8.65
CA ARG A 23 -5.44 3.52 9.81
C ARG A 23 -3.92 3.68 9.68
N ARG A 24 -3.36 3.44 8.49
CA ARG A 24 -1.92 3.54 8.25
C ARG A 24 -1.47 5.00 8.25
N MET A 25 -2.22 5.90 7.63
CA MET A 25 -1.95 7.35 7.62
C MET A 25 -1.99 7.96 9.01
N SER A 26 -2.98 7.59 9.83
CA SER A 26 -3.08 8.04 11.23
C SER A 26 -1.84 7.66 12.04
N ARG A 27 -1.30 6.45 11.87
CA ARG A 27 -0.05 6.02 12.53
C ARG A 27 1.15 6.85 12.08
N TYR A 28 1.33 7.05 10.77
CA TYR A 28 2.47 7.82 10.25
C TYR A 28 2.43 9.29 10.68
N ARG A 29 1.26 9.92 10.68
CA ARG A 29 1.06 11.28 11.21
C ARG A 29 1.47 11.37 12.67
N LYS A 30 1.10 10.37 13.49
CA LYS A 30 1.51 10.30 14.90
C LYS A 30 3.02 10.08 15.08
N TRP A 31 3.62 9.16 14.32
CA TRP A 31 5.04 8.83 14.43
C TRP A 31 5.96 9.95 13.95
N HIS A 32 5.51 10.76 12.99
CA HIS A 32 6.32 11.78 12.33
C HIS A 32 5.82 13.22 12.56
N GLN A 33 4.98 13.44 13.58
CA GLN A 33 4.39 14.74 13.89
C GLN A 33 5.42 15.90 14.01
N GLY A 34 6.63 15.61 14.47
CA GLY A 34 7.71 16.60 14.58
C GLY A 34 8.60 16.77 13.34
N LYS A 35 8.41 15.95 12.29
CA LYS A 35 9.29 15.89 11.11
C LYS A 35 8.49 16.28 9.86
N LYS A 36 8.18 17.58 9.70
CA LYS A 36 7.26 18.08 8.67
C LYS A 36 7.58 17.62 7.25
N GLU A 37 8.84 17.76 6.81
CA GLU A 37 9.24 17.39 5.44
C GLU A 37 9.18 15.88 5.19
N LEU A 38 9.60 15.09 6.17
CA LEU A 38 9.50 13.63 6.11
C LEU A 38 8.04 13.18 6.09
N LEU A 39 7.20 13.76 6.94
CA LEU A 39 5.78 13.46 6.98
C LEU A 39 5.14 13.78 5.62
N ALA A 40 5.40 14.95 5.04
CA ALA A 40 4.89 15.31 3.72
C ALA A 40 5.32 14.31 2.63
N SER A 41 6.58 13.85 2.66
CA SER A 41 7.08 12.84 1.72
C SER A 41 6.37 11.49 1.88
N ILE A 42 6.12 11.08 3.13
CA ILE A 42 5.38 9.85 3.46
C ILE A 42 3.92 9.96 3.01
N GLU A 43 3.26 11.09 3.24
CA GLU A 43 1.89 11.32 2.80
C GLU A 43 1.79 11.28 1.27
N ASN A 44 2.71 11.92 0.55
CA ASN A 44 2.75 11.86 -0.92
C ASN A 44 2.95 10.44 -1.45
N LEU A 45 3.89 9.68 -0.88
CA LEU A 45 4.17 8.31 -1.30
C LEU A 45 2.96 7.40 -1.10
N TYR A 46 2.34 7.43 0.08
CA TYR A 46 1.22 6.55 0.38
C TYR A 46 -0.09 6.98 -0.29
N ASN A 47 -0.26 8.28 -0.59
CA ASN A 47 -1.33 8.75 -1.46
C ASN A 47 -1.18 8.19 -2.88
N LEU A 48 0.04 8.16 -3.44
CA LEU A 48 0.29 7.58 -4.75
C LEU A 48 -0.08 6.09 -4.77
N TYR A 49 0.39 5.31 -3.79
CA TYR A 49 0.02 3.90 -3.66
C TYR A 49 -1.49 3.70 -3.49
N TYR A 50 -2.17 4.55 -2.74
CA TYR A 50 -3.63 4.46 -2.57
C TYR A 50 -4.40 4.79 -3.86
N THR A 51 -3.93 5.75 -4.66
CA THR A 51 -4.51 6.01 -5.98
C THR A 51 -4.32 4.80 -6.90
N LEU A 52 -3.10 4.27 -6.96
CA LEU A 52 -2.78 3.10 -7.78
C LEU A 52 -3.58 1.86 -7.37
N SER A 53 -3.89 1.69 -6.08
CA SER A 53 -4.70 0.56 -5.61
C SER A 53 -6.18 0.64 -6.03
N LYS A 54 -6.64 1.83 -6.46
CA LYS A 54 -8.01 2.07 -6.96
C LYS A 54 -8.14 2.01 -8.47
N GLU A 55 -7.07 2.32 -9.22
CA GLU A 55 -7.11 2.40 -10.68
C GLU A 55 -7.39 1.04 -11.36
N GLU A 56 -7.13 -0.09 -10.69
CA GLU A 56 -7.43 -1.44 -11.19
C GLU A 56 -8.29 -2.26 -10.20
N ARG A 57 -9.52 -1.83 -9.91
CA ARG A 57 -10.51 -2.70 -9.25
C ARG A 57 -11.71 -2.96 -10.15
N PRO A 58 -11.90 -4.25 -10.53
CA PRO A 58 -12.46 -5.20 -9.58
C PRO A 58 -11.65 -6.50 -9.51
N ARG A 59 -10.68 -6.59 -8.58
CA ARG A 59 -10.16 -7.89 -8.13
C ARG A 59 -10.92 -8.33 -6.89
N THR A 60 -11.35 -9.58 -6.85
CA THR A 60 -12.11 -10.15 -5.71
C THR A 60 -11.20 -10.32 -4.49
N GLU A 61 -11.80 -10.44 -3.29
CA GLU A 61 -11.05 -10.65 -2.04
C GLU A 61 -10.11 -11.87 -2.11
N GLU A 62 -10.47 -12.89 -2.88
CA GLU A 62 -9.66 -14.10 -3.13
C GLU A 62 -8.36 -13.79 -3.89
N GLU A 63 -8.40 -12.93 -4.91
CA GLU A 63 -7.20 -12.55 -5.67
C GLU A 63 -6.25 -11.71 -4.81
N ILE A 64 -6.79 -10.90 -3.91
CA ILE A 64 -6.01 -10.15 -2.92
C ILE A 64 -5.34 -11.12 -1.94
N SER A 65 -6.09 -12.09 -1.40
CA SER A 65 -5.54 -13.09 -0.45
C SER A 65 -4.40 -13.88 -1.08
N LYS A 66 -4.57 -14.34 -2.32
CA LYS A 66 -3.55 -15.09 -3.05
C LYS A 66 -2.28 -14.27 -3.31
N THR A 67 -2.43 -13.00 -3.68
CA THR A 67 -1.26 -12.12 -3.90
C THR A 67 -0.50 -11.86 -2.58
N ILE A 68 -1.21 -11.73 -1.46
CA ILE A 68 -0.60 -11.59 -0.13
C ILE A 68 0.19 -12.86 0.24
N GLU A 69 -0.39 -14.04 0.02
CA GLU A 69 0.28 -15.33 0.29
C GLU A 69 1.54 -15.51 -0.56
N GLU A 70 1.48 -15.17 -1.86
CA GLU A 70 2.63 -15.26 -2.76
C GLU A 70 3.78 -14.35 -2.29
N LEU A 71 3.51 -13.11 -1.86
CA LEU A 71 4.56 -12.20 -1.41
C LEU A 71 5.16 -12.55 -0.05
N ILE A 72 4.37 -13.08 0.88
CA ILE A 72 4.90 -13.61 2.15
C ILE A 72 5.85 -14.78 1.88
N ALA A 73 5.53 -15.64 0.92
CA ALA A 73 6.37 -16.77 0.57
C ALA A 73 7.73 -16.37 -0.04
N TYR A 74 7.85 -15.18 -0.64
CA TYR A 74 9.12 -14.66 -1.17
C TYR A 74 10.02 -14.01 -0.11
N ASP A 75 9.47 -13.57 1.03
CA ASP A 75 10.26 -12.95 2.12
C ASP A 75 10.92 -14.01 3.05
N ASP A 76 10.57 -15.30 2.89
CA ASP A 76 11.07 -16.43 3.70
C ASP A 76 12.18 -17.27 3.00
N GLU A 77 12.63 -16.90 1.78
CA GLU A 77 13.81 -17.47 1.07
C GLU A 77 15.03 -16.53 1.11
#